data_AF-A0A371EN69-F1
#
_entry.id   AF-A0A371EN69-F1
#
_cell.length_a   1.000
_cell.length_b   1.000
_cell.length_c   1.000
_cell.angle_alpha   90.00
_cell.angle_beta   90.00
_cell.angle_gamma   90.00
#
_symmetry.space_group_name_H-M   'P 1'
#
loop_
_entity.id
_entity.type
_entity.pdbx_description
1 polymer ?
#
loop_
_entity_poly.entity_id
_entity_poly.type
_entity_poly.pdbx_seq_one_letter_code
_entity_poly.pdbx_strand_id
1 'polypeptide(L)'
;MRFGDNSVTYTIGKQGGNYYGITGLITVYNHIIGTEQISNSYVWLQNGLNSIDVGWQIYPLNYGDNDTHFFASWLNGDKGCYNMLCSGFIQVDKRIYLGIPLANTSTIGGTQYGVRVKLEQI
;
A
#
# COMPACT_ATOMS: atom_id res chain seq x y z
N MET A 1 21.25 0.01 12.63
CA MET A 1 21.27 0.90 11.45
C MET A 1 19.92 1.61 11.42
N ARG A 2 19.86 2.91 11.75
CA ARG A 2 18.61 3.68 11.70
C ARG A 2 18.40 4.09 10.25
N PHE A 3 17.41 3.51 9.58
CA PHE A 3 16.93 4.04 8.31
C PHE A 3 16.05 5.24 8.64
N GLY A 4 16.57 6.45 8.45
CA GLY A 4 15.72 7.64 8.29
C GLY A 4 14.89 7.50 7.01
N ASP A 5 13.77 8.22 6.92
CA ASP A 5 12.77 8.14 5.85
C ASP A 5 13.40 8.10 4.45
N ASN A 6 13.61 6.89 3.93
CA ASN A 6 14.08 6.66 2.57
C ASN A 6 12.87 6.30 1.72
N SER A 7 12.36 7.27 0.97
CA SER A 7 11.31 7.04 -0.02
C SER A 7 11.88 7.10 -1.44
N VAL A 8 11.49 6.13 -2.26
CA VAL A 8 11.74 6.16 -3.71
C VAL A 8 10.38 6.21 -4.39
N THR A 9 10.09 7.32 -5.08
CA THR A 9 8.80 7.55 -5.73
C THR A 9 9.00 7.69 -7.22
N TYR A 10 8.23 6.91 -7.99
CA TYR A 10 8.12 7.05 -9.45
C TYR A 10 6.71 7.52 -9.80
N THR A 11 6.61 8.70 -10.40
CA THR A 11 5.33 9.28 -10.81
C THR A 11 5.20 9.26 -12.32
N ILE A 12 4.08 8.75 -12.82
CA ILE A 12 3.73 8.79 -14.24
C ILE A 12 2.63 9.83 -14.39
N GLY A 13 2.98 10.97 -15.00
CA GLY A 13 2.03 12.04 -15.29
C GLY A 13 2.58 12.96 -16.38
N LYS A 14 1.77 13.20 -17.41
CA LYS A 14 2.03 14.18 -18.47
C LYS A 14 0.92 15.22 -18.46
N GLN A 15 1.28 16.49 -18.62
CA GLN A 15 0.30 17.57 -18.79
C GLN A 15 -0.62 17.26 -19.98
N GLY A 16 -1.94 17.25 -19.74
CA GLY A 16 -2.94 16.88 -20.74
C GLY A 16 -3.10 15.38 -21.01
N GLY A 17 -2.43 14.51 -20.24
CA GLY A 17 -2.63 13.06 -20.30
C GLY A 17 -3.84 12.62 -19.46
N ASN A 18 -4.68 11.77 -20.05
CA ASN A 18 -5.74 11.08 -19.32
C ASN A 18 -5.26 9.68 -18.94
N TYR A 19 -5.38 9.35 -17.66
CA TYR A 19 -4.99 8.06 -17.11
C TYR A 19 -6.20 7.44 -16.42
N TYR A 20 -6.50 6.19 -16.75
CA TYR A 20 -7.66 5.46 -16.22
C TYR A 20 -7.28 4.36 -15.24
N GLY A 21 -5.99 4.20 -14.98
CA GLY A 21 -5.51 3.20 -14.04
C GLY A 21 -4.00 3.08 -14.03
N ILE A 22 -3.52 2.33 -13.04
CA ILE A 22 -2.12 2.00 -12.84
C ILE A 22 -2.02 0.53 -12.42
N THR A 23 -0.98 -0.15 -12.90
CA THR A 23 -0.61 -1.48 -12.41
C THR A 23 0.84 -1.42 -11.96
N GLY A 24 1.11 -1.92 -10.76
CA GLY A 24 2.46 -2.08 -10.24
C GLY A 24 2.71 -3.48 -9.73
N LEU A 25 3.96 -3.90 -9.80
CA LEU A 25 4.47 -5.08 -9.11
C LEU A 25 5.45 -4.60 -8.06
N ILE A 26 5.10 -4.78 -6.79
CA ILE A 26 5.93 -4.36 -5.65
C ILE A 26 6.47 -5.58 -4.93
N THR A 27 7.78 -5.62 -4.70
CA THR A 27 8.40 -6.67 -3.86
C THR A 27 7.99 -6.49 -2.42
N VAL A 28 7.67 -7.60 -1.74
CA VAL A 28 7.21 -7.60 -0.34
C VAL A 28 8.39 -7.93 0.56
N TYR A 29 8.60 -7.16 1.62
CA TYR A 29 9.62 -7.43 2.63
C TYR A 29 9.00 -7.39 4.02
N ASN A 30 9.49 -8.26 4.92
CA ASN A 30 9.20 -8.16 6.35
C ASN A 30 10.50 -7.84 7.10
N HIS A 31 10.57 -6.66 7.70
CA HIS A 31 11.70 -6.18 8.48
C HIS A 31 11.23 -5.78 9.87
N ILE A 32 12.05 -6.05 10.89
CA ILE A 32 11.77 -5.59 12.26
C ILE A 32 12.03 -4.08 12.31
N ILE A 33 10.98 -3.32 12.63
CA ILE A 33 11.03 -1.86 12.82
C ILE A 33 10.57 -1.50 14.23
N GLY A 34 10.86 -0.29 14.69
CA GLY A 34 10.36 0.19 15.99
C GLY A 34 8.84 0.37 16.00
N THR A 35 8.22 0.33 17.19
CA THR A 35 6.76 0.40 17.35
C THR A 35 6.11 1.63 16.71
N GLU A 36 6.79 2.78 16.78
CA GLU A 36 6.30 4.06 16.22
C GLU A 36 6.78 4.30 14.76
N GLN A 37 7.42 3.31 14.14
CA GLN A 37 7.90 3.41 12.76
C GLN A 37 6.94 2.74 11.78
N ILE A 38 7.04 3.15 10.51
CA ILE A 38 6.29 2.57 9.40
C ILE A 38 7.28 2.26 8.27
N SER A 39 7.10 1.10 7.64
CA SER A 39 7.76 0.77 6.36
C SER A 39 6.68 0.31 5.38
N ASN A 40 6.67 0.83 4.16
CA ASN A 40 5.65 0.48 3.17
C ASN A 40 6.17 0.53 1.74
N SER A 41 5.41 -0.10 0.84
CA SER A 41 5.55 0.06 -0.60
C SER A 41 4.17 -0.03 -1.22
N TYR A 42 3.84 0.90 -2.11
CA TYR A 42 2.49 1.01 -2.66
C TYR A 42 2.51 1.67 -4.04
N VAL A 43 1.41 1.45 -4.77
CA VAL A 43 1.04 2.27 -5.93
C VAL A 43 -0.06 3.22 -5.53
N TRP A 44 -0.10 4.38 -6.17
CA TRP A 44 -1.11 5.38 -5.89
C TRP A 44 -1.65 5.99 -7.18
N LEU A 45 -2.90 6.46 -7.13
CA LEU A 45 -3.55 7.25 -8.16
C LEU A 45 -4.14 8.48 -7.51
N GLN A 46 -3.92 9.67 -8.08
CA GLN A 46 -4.47 10.92 -7.57
C GLN A 46 -5.03 11.80 -8.67
N ASN A 47 -6.13 12.46 -8.35
CA ASN A 47 -6.74 13.53 -9.13
C ASN A 47 -7.23 14.63 -8.18
N GLY A 48 -6.43 15.70 -8.07
CA GLY A 48 -6.70 16.77 -7.10
C GLY A 48 -6.66 16.26 -5.67
N LEU A 49 -7.76 16.46 -4.92
CA LEU A 49 -7.91 15.99 -3.54
C LEU A 49 -8.32 14.51 -3.43
N ASN A 50 -8.64 13.86 -4.55
CA ASN A 50 -9.00 12.46 -4.57
C ASN A 50 -7.73 11.63 -4.77
N SER A 51 -7.46 10.70 -3.87
CA SER A 51 -6.32 9.79 -4.01
C SER A 51 -6.67 8.40 -3.52
N ILE A 52 -5.97 7.39 -4.02
CA ILE A 52 -6.03 6.03 -3.49
C ILE A 52 -4.64 5.42 -3.57
N ASP A 53 -4.21 4.85 -2.45
CA ASP A 53 -2.92 4.19 -2.24
C ASP A 53 -3.20 2.74 -1.90
N VAL A 54 -2.53 1.80 -2.57
CA VAL A 54 -2.69 0.36 -2.31
C VAL A 54 -1.34 -0.34 -2.39
N GLY A 55 -1.05 -1.16 -1.39
CA GLY A 55 0.22 -1.86 -1.31
C GLY A 55 0.37 -2.69 -0.05
N TRP A 56 1.59 -2.79 0.47
CA TRP A 56 1.88 -3.44 1.74
C TRP A 56 2.57 -2.48 2.70
N GLN A 57 2.45 -2.76 3.99
CA GLN A 57 3.12 -2.02 5.04
C GLN A 57 3.40 -2.87 6.28
N ILE A 58 4.40 -2.47 7.05
CA ILE A 58 4.68 -2.91 8.41
C ILE A 58 4.35 -1.70 9.28
N TYR A 59 3.34 -1.84 10.14
CA TYR A 59 2.90 -0.74 11.00
C TYR A 59 2.49 -1.28 12.38
N PRO A 60 3.47 -1.53 13.28
CA PRO A 60 3.20 -2.23 14.52
C PRO A 60 2.20 -1.52 15.44
N LEU A 61 2.22 -0.20 15.49
CA LEU A 61 1.24 0.57 16.26
C LEU A 61 -0.20 0.36 15.79
N ASN A 62 -0.42 0.12 14.49
CA ASN A 62 -1.75 -0.06 13.92
C ASN A 62 -2.24 -1.52 13.95
N TYR A 63 -1.34 -2.48 13.72
CA TYR A 63 -1.71 -3.90 13.63
C TYR A 63 -1.51 -4.68 14.94
N GLY A 64 -0.63 -4.22 15.83
CA GLY A 64 -0.31 -4.92 17.08
C GLY A 64 0.70 -6.06 16.94
N ASP A 65 1.26 -6.25 15.74
CA ASP A 65 2.30 -7.23 15.42
C ASP A 65 3.41 -6.57 14.56
N ASN A 66 4.40 -7.34 14.11
CA ASN A 66 5.44 -6.85 13.19
C ASN A 66 5.30 -7.50 11.82
N ASP A 67 4.12 -8.00 11.47
CA ASP A 67 3.92 -8.64 10.19
C ASP A 67 3.74 -7.60 9.08
N THR A 68 3.91 -8.05 7.84
CA THR A 68 3.68 -7.22 6.66
C THR A 68 2.23 -7.39 6.22
N HIS A 69 1.45 -6.33 6.27
CA HIS A 69 0.02 -6.36 5.94
C HIS A 69 -0.26 -5.71 4.60
N PHE A 70 -1.19 -6.29 3.85
CA PHE A 70 -1.78 -5.62 2.70
C PHE A 70 -2.67 -4.47 3.18
N PHE A 71 -2.59 -3.31 2.53
CA PHE A 71 -3.34 -2.13 2.95
C PHE A 71 -3.85 -1.32 1.77
N ALA A 72 -4.87 -0.51 2.07
CA ALA A 72 -5.30 0.56 1.20
C ALA A 72 -5.64 1.81 2.03
N SER A 73 -5.41 2.97 1.46
CA SER A 73 -5.84 4.26 2.00
C SER A 73 -6.39 5.09 0.86
N TRP A 74 -7.42 5.90 1.10
CA TRP A 74 -7.95 6.79 0.05
C TRP A 74 -8.48 8.09 0.63
N LEU A 75 -8.49 9.12 -0.23
CA LEU A 75 -9.09 10.42 -0.02
C LEU A 75 -10.12 10.67 -1.12
N ASN A 76 -11.25 11.27 -0.75
CA ASN A 76 -12.30 11.75 -1.62
C ASN A 76 -12.71 13.15 -1.15
N GLY A 77 -12.04 14.18 -1.67
CA GLY A 77 -12.09 15.53 -1.13
C GLY A 77 -11.55 15.56 0.30
N ASP A 78 -12.40 15.99 1.25
CA ASP A 78 -12.05 16.08 2.67
C ASP A 78 -12.33 14.79 3.46
N LYS A 79 -12.86 13.76 2.80
CA LYS A 79 -13.19 12.47 3.43
C LYS A 79 -12.14 11.44 3.07
N GLY A 80 -11.52 10.83 4.07
CA GLY A 80 -10.54 9.77 3.89
C GLY A 80 -10.94 8.46 4.54
N CYS A 81 -10.28 7.39 4.15
CA CYS A 81 -10.31 6.14 4.89
C CYS A 81 -9.01 5.38 4.84
N TYR A 82 -8.78 4.60 5.89
CA TYR A 82 -7.67 3.68 6.02
C TYR A 82 -8.20 2.27 6.24
N ASN A 83 -7.80 1.34 5.38
CA ASN A 83 -8.32 -0.03 5.33
C ASN A 83 -9.86 -0.05 5.40
N MET A 84 -10.42 -0.87 6.30
CA MET A 84 -11.86 -1.01 6.55
C MET A 84 -12.32 -0.20 7.77
N LEU A 85 -11.56 0.82 8.21
CA LEU A 85 -11.86 1.59 9.43
C LEU A 85 -13.02 2.58 9.25
N CYS A 86 -13.59 2.69 8.04
CA CYS A 86 -14.70 3.58 7.73
C CYS A 86 -15.81 2.81 7.02
N SER A 87 -17.04 3.33 7.13
CA SER A 87 -18.19 2.76 6.45
C SER A 87 -18.16 3.08 4.95
N GLY A 88 -18.64 2.14 4.12
CA GLY A 88 -18.90 2.38 2.70
C GLY A 88 -17.91 1.74 1.71
N PHE A 89 -16.83 1.09 2.17
CA PHE A 89 -16.02 0.24 1.29
C PHE A 89 -16.58 -1.19 1.28
N ILE A 90 -16.81 -1.74 0.08
CA ILE A 90 -17.30 -3.11 -0.09
C ILE A 90 -16.16 -3.96 -0.62
N GLN A 91 -15.61 -4.80 0.25
CA GLN A 91 -14.66 -5.80 -0.17
C GLN A 91 -15.39 -7.01 -0.75
N VAL A 92 -15.06 -7.35 -2.00
CA VAL A 92 -15.73 -8.43 -2.73
C VAL A 92 -15.03 -9.78 -2.53
N ASP A 93 -13.70 -9.82 -2.61
CA ASP A 93 -12.93 -11.05 -2.36
C ASP A 93 -12.76 -11.26 -0.85
N LYS A 94 -13.06 -12.46 -0.36
CA LYS A 94 -12.96 -12.82 1.07
C LYS A 94 -11.61 -13.43 1.46
N ARG A 95 -10.78 -13.79 0.47
CA ARG A 95 -9.47 -14.42 0.64
C ARG A 95 -8.36 -13.38 0.69
N ILE A 96 -8.49 -12.29 -0.06
CA ILE A 96 -7.56 -11.17 -0.06
C ILE A 96 -8.31 -9.95 0.46
N TYR A 97 -7.98 -9.53 1.67
CA TYR A 97 -8.69 -8.47 2.38
C TYR A 97 -7.74 -7.41 2.94
N LEU A 98 -8.24 -6.19 3.11
CA LEU A 98 -7.43 -5.09 3.66
C LEU A 98 -7.08 -5.39 5.12
N GLY A 99 -5.79 -5.30 5.45
CA GLY A 99 -5.24 -5.68 6.74
C GLY A 99 -4.85 -7.15 6.87
N ILE A 100 -4.95 -7.98 5.83
CA ILE A 100 -4.46 -9.36 5.90
C ILE A 100 -2.92 -9.39 5.99
N PRO A 101 -2.32 -10.23 6.85
CA PRO A 101 -0.88 -10.48 6.82
C PRO A 101 -0.49 -11.23 5.54
N LEU A 102 0.61 -10.82 4.92
CA LEU A 102 1.17 -11.45 3.74
C LEU A 102 2.15 -12.55 4.16
N ALA A 103 1.77 -13.80 3.86
CA ALA A 103 2.53 -14.98 4.31
C ALA A 103 3.94 -15.11 3.70
N ASN A 104 4.13 -14.64 2.46
CA ASN A 104 5.40 -14.78 1.74
C ASN A 104 6.09 -13.42 1.60
N THR A 105 7.30 -13.30 2.13
CA THR A 105 8.13 -12.09 2.08
C THR A 105 9.52 -12.39 1.52
N SER A 106 10.09 -11.39 0.85
CA SER A 106 11.35 -11.49 0.13
C SER A 106 12.55 -11.44 1.07
N THR A 107 13.65 -12.05 0.64
CA THR A 107 14.94 -12.00 1.33
C THR A 107 15.96 -11.29 0.45
N ILE A 108 16.74 -10.35 0.99
CA ILE A 108 17.79 -9.64 0.24
C ILE A 108 18.80 -10.65 -0.30
N GLY A 109 19.03 -10.64 -1.62
CA GLY A 109 19.92 -11.60 -2.29
C GLY A 109 19.38 -13.04 -2.38
N GLY A 110 18.12 -13.27 -1.97
CA GLY A 110 17.47 -14.58 -2.00
C GLY A 110 16.14 -14.55 -2.74
N THR A 111 15.23 -15.44 -2.37
CA THR A 111 13.89 -15.56 -2.97
C THR A 111 13.12 -14.25 -2.88
N GLN A 112 12.52 -13.84 -4.00
CA GLN A 112 11.71 -12.63 -4.11
C GLN A 112 10.23 -12.99 -4.25
N TYR A 113 9.38 -12.28 -3.52
CA TYR A 113 7.93 -12.34 -3.64
C TYR A 113 7.41 -10.94 -3.96
N GLY A 114 6.43 -10.89 -4.86
CA GLY A 114 5.82 -9.63 -5.30
C GLY A 114 4.31 -9.67 -5.19
N VAL A 115 3.72 -8.54 -4.83
CA VAL A 115 2.28 -8.30 -4.94
C VAL A 115 2.03 -7.44 -6.17
N ARG A 116 1.16 -7.93 -7.05
CA ARG A 116 0.68 -7.16 -8.20
C ARG A 116 -0.56 -6.40 -7.78
N VAL A 117 -0.50 -5.07 -7.83
CA VAL A 117 -1.61 -4.17 -7.53
C VAL A 117 -2.08 -3.54 -8.82
N LYS A 118 -3.41 -3.47 -9.01
CA LYS A 118 -4.04 -2.76 -10.12
C LYS A 118 -5.11 -1.83 -9.55
N LEU A 119 -5.02 -0.56 -9.91
CA LEU A 119 -6.03 0.46 -9.65
C LEU A 119 -6.60 0.88 -10.99
N GLU A 120 -7.92 0.85 -11.14
CA GLU A 120 -8.60 1.27 -12.35
C GLU A 120 -9.87 2.05 -12.02
N GLN A 121 -10.10 3.12 -12.78
CA GLN A 121 -11.34 3.86 -12.75
C GLN A 121 -12.36 3.15 -13.64
N ILE A 122 -13.52 2.83 -13.07
CA ILE A 122 -14.66 2.22 -13.76
C ILE A 122 -15.65 3.32 -14.16
#